data_AF-A0A1H2A9X7-F1
#
_entry.id   AF-A0A1H2A9X7-F1
#
_cell.length_a   1.000
_cell.length_b   1.000
_cell.length_c   1.000
_cell.angle_alpha   90.00
_cell.angle_beta   90.00
_cell.angle_gamma   90.00
#
_symmetry.space_group_name_H-M   'P 1'
#
loop_
_entity.id
_entity.type
_entity.pdbx_description
1 polymer ?
#
loop_
_entity_poly.entity_id
_entity_poly.type
_entity_poly.pdbx_seq_one_letter_code
_entity_poly.pdbx_strand_id
1 'polypeptide(L)'
;MRVRRSRLVALLSAIACVALAATAVQVSEARPDHEYLRGQVGRPVAVEDGEVLVDDVRVGTQLTRSGEVMDTTPGAFVVVGVTASATGHREVLFGSSRLVTRGPRVYDAFTSQSVRAAPGFAERLDYVFEVDPTAVEDLTLELWRVEIISGYQARVQVHLGITADNAAQWREAAAGRRVEIDTNRTTRALG
;
A
#
# COMPACT_ATOMS: atom_id res chain seq x y z
N MET A 1 6.30 56.11 -25.20
CA MET A 1 5.26 55.05 -25.34
C MET A 1 5.77 53.60 -25.19
N ARG A 2 7.05 53.28 -25.40
CA ARG A 2 7.60 51.90 -25.30
C ARG A 2 7.67 51.31 -23.87
N VAL A 3 7.93 52.14 -22.85
CA VAL A 3 8.09 51.70 -21.44
C VAL A 3 6.78 51.23 -20.79
N ARG A 4 5.62 51.72 -21.25
CA ARG A 4 4.30 51.25 -20.77
C ARG A 4 3.96 49.85 -21.29
N ARG A 5 4.38 49.52 -22.53
CA ARG A 5 4.14 48.19 -23.11
C ARG A 5 4.99 47.11 -22.45
N SER A 6 6.24 47.40 -22.07
CA SER A 6 7.11 46.41 -21.41
C SER A 6 6.62 46.03 -20.01
N ARG A 7 6.10 46.99 -19.23
CA ARG A 7 5.51 46.71 -17.91
C ARG A 7 4.22 45.88 -18.02
N LEU A 8 3.42 46.12 -19.06
CA LEU A 8 2.18 45.40 -19.31
C LEU A 8 2.44 43.95 -19.74
N VAL A 9 3.45 43.73 -20.59
CA VAL A 9 3.89 42.37 -20.98
C VAL A 9 4.48 41.62 -19.79
N ALA A 10 5.33 42.26 -18.98
CA ALA A 10 5.89 41.63 -17.79
C ALA A 10 4.80 41.24 -16.77
N LEU A 11 3.79 42.10 -16.59
CA LEU A 11 2.65 41.82 -15.72
C LEU A 11 1.82 40.64 -16.24
N LEU A 12 1.53 40.60 -17.54
CA LEU A 12 0.78 39.50 -18.16
C LEU A 12 1.55 38.18 -18.09
N SER A 13 2.86 38.18 -18.31
CA SER A 13 3.70 36.98 -18.14
C SER A 13 3.73 36.51 -16.69
N ALA A 14 3.83 37.43 -15.72
CA ALA A 14 3.80 37.08 -14.31
C ALA A 14 2.45 36.45 -13.92
N ILE A 15 1.32 37.03 -14.39
CA ILE A 15 -0.02 36.47 -14.17
C ILE A 15 -0.14 35.08 -14.82
N ALA A 16 0.36 34.90 -16.05
CA ALA A 16 0.35 33.60 -16.72
C ALA A 16 1.17 32.55 -15.97
N CYS A 17 2.36 32.90 -15.47
CA CYS A 17 3.18 32.00 -14.66
C CYS A 17 2.51 31.64 -13.33
N VAL A 18 1.87 32.60 -12.65
CA VAL A 18 1.14 32.36 -11.41
C VAL A 18 -0.11 31.49 -11.67
N ALA A 19 -0.82 31.73 -12.77
CA ALA A 19 -1.97 30.92 -13.16
C ALA A 19 -1.55 29.48 -13.50
N LEU A 20 -0.44 29.30 -14.22
CA LEU A 20 0.13 27.97 -14.52
C LEU A 20 0.64 27.27 -13.26
N ALA A 21 1.27 27.98 -12.33
CA ALA A 21 1.67 27.42 -11.04
C ALA A 21 0.46 27.02 -10.19
N ALA A 22 -0.59 27.84 -10.17
CA ALA A 22 -1.83 27.56 -9.45
C ALA A 22 -2.57 26.35 -10.04
N THR A 23 -2.66 26.23 -11.37
CA THR A 23 -3.26 25.06 -12.02
C THR A 23 -2.40 23.81 -11.87
N ALA A 24 -1.07 23.92 -11.91
CA ALA A 24 -0.17 22.80 -11.62
C ALA A 24 -0.32 22.30 -10.18
N VAL A 25 -0.45 23.22 -9.21
CA VAL A 25 -0.75 22.88 -7.81
C VAL A 25 -2.14 22.26 -7.70
N GLN A 26 -3.16 22.82 -8.35
CA GLN A 26 -4.53 22.31 -8.25
C GLN A 26 -4.72 20.96 -8.94
N VAL A 27 -4.00 20.67 -10.01
CA VAL A 27 -3.94 19.34 -10.65
C VAL A 27 -3.14 18.36 -9.79
N SER A 28 -2.11 18.82 -9.08
CA SER A 28 -1.37 17.99 -8.11
C SER A 28 -2.15 17.76 -6.80
N GLU A 29 -3.05 18.68 -6.44
CA GLU A 29 -3.88 18.63 -5.23
C GLU A 29 -5.29 18.09 -5.50
N ALA A 30 -5.65 17.86 -6.76
CA ALA A 30 -6.84 17.11 -7.14
C ALA A 30 -6.70 15.71 -6.54
N ARG A 31 -7.23 15.57 -5.32
CA ARG A 31 -7.32 14.31 -4.61
C ARG A 31 -7.91 13.33 -5.61
N PRO A 32 -7.20 12.26 -5.99
CA PRO A 32 -7.79 11.35 -6.93
C PRO A 32 -9.01 10.76 -6.23
N ASP A 33 -10.16 10.81 -6.89
CA ASP A 33 -11.36 10.11 -6.43
C ASP A 33 -11.06 8.63 -6.53
N HIS A 34 -10.52 8.09 -5.45
CA HIS A 34 -10.26 6.67 -5.30
C HIS A 34 -11.46 6.02 -4.65
N GLU A 35 -11.99 4.99 -5.30
CA GLU A 35 -12.93 4.09 -4.63
C GLU A 35 -12.16 3.10 -3.74
N TYR A 36 -12.60 2.98 -2.48
CA TYR A 36 -12.06 2.00 -1.55
C TYR A 36 -12.83 0.69 -1.64
N LEU A 37 -12.16 -0.36 -2.11
CA LEU A 37 -12.66 -1.73 -2.10
C LEU A 37 -12.29 -2.36 -0.76
N ARG A 38 -13.25 -2.41 0.16
CA ARG A 38 -13.02 -2.85 1.55
C ARG A 38 -13.08 -4.37 1.69
N GLY A 39 -12.12 -4.92 2.44
CA GLY A 39 -12.01 -6.35 2.71
C GLY A 39 -11.64 -6.68 4.15
N GLN A 40 -11.51 -7.98 4.42
CA GLN A 40 -11.10 -8.55 5.70
C GLN A 40 -10.11 -9.70 5.45
N VAL A 41 -9.21 -9.95 6.41
CA VAL A 41 -8.29 -11.09 6.35
C VAL A 41 -9.07 -12.40 6.13
N GLY A 42 -8.55 -13.25 5.24
CA GLY A 42 -9.13 -14.53 4.89
C GLY A 42 -10.32 -14.46 3.91
N ARG A 43 -10.69 -13.27 3.42
CA ARG A 43 -11.75 -13.10 2.42
C ARG A 43 -11.25 -12.39 1.17
N PRO A 44 -11.46 -12.96 -0.03
CA PRO A 44 -11.10 -12.29 -1.27
C PRO A 44 -11.86 -10.98 -1.46
N VAL A 45 -11.18 -9.98 -2.00
CA VAL A 45 -11.74 -8.70 -2.45
C VAL A 45 -11.68 -8.70 -3.98
N ALA A 46 -12.85 -8.61 -4.61
CA ALA A 46 -12.95 -8.54 -6.07
C ALA A 46 -12.39 -7.20 -6.59
N VAL A 47 -11.61 -7.28 -7.67
CA VAL A 47 -11.06 -6.15 -8.44
C VAL A 47 -11.31 -6.40 -9.93
N GLU A 48 -11.12 -5.39 -10.78
CA GLU A 48 -11.53 -5.40 -12.21
C GLU A 48 -11.19 -6.70 -12.97
N ASP A 49 -9.97 -7.22 -12.82
CA ASP A 49 -9.47 -8.41 -13.54
C ASP A 49 -9.11 -9.58 -12.60
N GLY A 50 -9.62 -9.57 -11.36
CA GLY A 50 -9.24 -10.60 -10.41
C GLY A 50 -9.67 -10.37 -8.98
N GLU A 51 -8.88 -10.91 -8.07
CA GLU A 51 -9.14 -10.84 -6.65
C GLU A 51 -7.84 -10.64 -5.86
N VAL A 52 -7.93 -9.99 -4.72
CA VAL A 52 -6.87 -9.89 -3.73
C VAL A 52 -7.32 -10.52 -2.43
N LEU A 53 -6.47 -11.34 -1.85
CA LEU A 53 -6.69 -11.98 -0.56
C LEU A 53 -5.53 -11.63 0.36
N VAL A 54 -5.84 -11.09 1.54
CA VAL A 54 -4.90 -11.11 2.66
C VAL A 54 -5.07 -12.44 3.37
N ASP A 55 -4.12 -13.34 3.19
CA ASP A 55 -4.19 -14.72 3.67
C ASP A 55 -3.94 -14.80 5.18
N ASP A 56 -2.91 -14.11 5.65
CA ASP A 56 -2.43 -14.18 7.03
C ASP A 56 -1.69 -12.90 7.44
N VAL A 57 -1.64 -12.68 8.75
CA VAL A 57 -0.91 -11.59 9.40
C VAL A 57 -0.05 -12.17 10.51
N ARG A 58 1.24 -11.83 10.51
CA ARG A 58 2.22 -12.33 11.47
C ARG A 58 3.01 -11.17 12.04
N VAL A 59 3.45 -11.30 13.29
CA VAL A 59 4.21 -10.26 13.99
C VAL A 59 5.44 -10.81 14.68
N GLY A 60 6.48 -9.98 14.80
CA GLY A 60 7.71 -10.32 15.50
C GLY A 60 8.63 -9.11 15.64
N THR A 61 9.71 -9.24 16.41
CA THR A 61 10.76 -8.20 16.52
C THR A 61 12.02 -8.56 15.72
N GLN A 62 12.10 -9.80 15.20
CA GLN A 62 13.20 -10.27 14.36
C GLN A 62 12.64 -10.80 13.04
N LEU A 63 13.10 -10.24 11.93
CA LEU A 63 12.76 -10.68 10.59
C LEU A 63 13.72 -11.79 10.17
N THR A 64 13.22 -12.95 9.76
CA THR A 64 14.06 -14.07 9.31
C THR A 64 13.74 -14.49 7.88
N ARG A 65 14.73 -15.02 7.17
CA ARG A 65 14.58 -15.61 5.84
C ARG A 65 15.49 -16.81 5.71
N SER A 66 14.93 -17.93 5.29
CA SER A 66 15.61 -19.22 5.24
C SER A 66 16.26 -19.58 6.58
N GLY A 67 15.65 -19.16 7.70
CA GLY A 67 16.18 -19.37 9.05
C GLY A 67 17.30 -18.40 9.49
N GLU A 68 17.78 -17.52 8.62
CA GLU A 68 18.77 -16.48 8.97
C GLU A 68 18.07 -15.18 9.39
N VAL A 69 18.62 -14.49 10.40
CA VAL A 69 18.11 -13.18 10.82
C VAL A 69 18.51 -12.15 9.78
N MET A 70 17.52 -11.57 9.10
CA MET A 70 17.71 -10.49 8.16
C MET A 70 17.82 -9.14 8.86
N ASP A 71 16.92 -8.89 9.82
CA ASP A 71 16.87 -7.62 10.54
C ASP A 71 16.20 -7.75 11.91
N THR A 72 16.39 -6.75 12.76
CA THR A 72 15.81 -6.64 14.10
C THR A 72 15.33 -5.21 14.34
N THR A 73 14.15 -5.05 14.93
CA THR A 73 13.59 -3.72 15.22
C THR A 73 13.31 -3.54 16.71
N PRO A 74 13.48 -2.31 17.27
CA PRO A 74 12.95 -1.96 18.58
C PRO A 74 11.41 -1.82 18.60
N GLY A 75 10.77 -1.71 17.43
CA GLY A 75 9.32 -1.70 17.25
C GLY A 75 8.75 -3.11 17.05
N ALA A 76 7.90 -3.29 16.04
CA ALA A 76 7.42 -4.59 15.61
C ALA A 76 7.40 -4.69 14.08
N PHE A 77 7.81 -5.83 13.55
CA PHE A 77 7.53 -6.20 12.17
C PHE A 77 6.10 -6.77 12.09
N VAL A 78 5.33 -6.25 11.14
CA VAL A 78 4.05 -6.81 10.69
C VAL A 78 4.27 -7.37 9.30
N VAL A 79 4.13 -8.68 9.16
CA VAL A 79 4.23 -9.40 7.89
C VAL A 79 2.82 -9.79 7.45
N VAL A 80 2.43 -9.36 6.26
CA VAL A 80 1.11 -9.59 5.69
C VAL A 80 1.25 -10.45 4.44
N GLY A 81 0.78 -11.70 4.51
CA GLY A 81 0.74 -12.59 3.36
C GLY A 81 -0.40 -12.19 2.43
N VAL A 82 -0.08 -11.87 1.19
CA VAL A 82 -1.06 -11.42 0.18
C VAL A 82 -1.00 -12.31 -1.03
N THR A 83 -2.17 -12.78 -1.47
CA THR A 83 -2.35 -13.49 -2.74
C THR A 83 -3.14 -12.61 -3.70
N ALA A 84 -2.58 -12.35 -4.89
CA ALA A 84 -3.32 -11.82 -6.02
C ALA A 84 -3.72 -12.97 -6.94
N SER A 85 -4.95 -12.97 -7.44
CA SER A 85 -5.45 -13.94 -8.41
C SER A 85 -5.99 -13.21 -9.62
N ALA A 86 -5.52 -13.52 -10.83
CA ALA A 86 -6.05 -12.93 -12.06
C ALA A 86 -7.05 -13.88 -12.71
N THR A 87 -8.31 -13.74 -12.31
CA THR A 87 -9.44 -14.52 -12.85
C THR A 87 -9.97 -13.92 -14.17
N GLY A 88 -9.60 -12.68 -14.49
CA GLY A 88 -9.94 -11.99 -15.73
C GLY A 88 -8.93 -12.23 -16.87
N HIS A 89 -8.95 -11.33 -17.85
CA HIS A 89 -8.12 -11.43 -19.05
C HIS A 89 -6.80 -10.65 -18.95
N ARG A 90 -6.63 -9.81 -17.92
CA ARG A 90 -5.44 -8.96 -17.75
C ARG A 90 -4.67 -9.35 -16.49
N GLU A 91 -3.42 -8.93 -16.45
CA GLU A 91 -2.59 -9.03 -15.25
C GLU A 91 -3.18 -8.17 -14.13
N VAL A 92 -3.27 -8.76 -12.95
CA VAL A 92 -3.53 -8.04 -11.70
C VAL A 92 -2.18 -7.64 -11.11
N LEU A 93 -1.97 -6.36 -10.79
CA LEU A 93 -0.69 -5.86 -10.27
C LEU A 93 -0.94 -4.78 -9.21
N PHE A 94 -0.43 -5.00 -7.99
CA PHE A 94 -0.39 -3.99 -6.94
C PHE A 94 1.06 -3.58 -6.69
N GLY A 95 1.42 -2.44 -7.27
CA GLY A 95 2.79 -1.90 -7.22
C GLY A 95 3.06 -1.06 -5.98
N SER A 96 2.05 -0.78 -5.16
CA SER A 96 2.21 0.02 -3.97
C SER A 96 1.34 -0.46 -2.83
N SER A 97 1.87 -0.29 -1.63
CA SER A 97 1.28 -0.77 -0.40
C SER A 97 1.66 0.14 0.76
N ARG A 98 0.76 0.29 1.73
CA ARG A 98 1.06 0.93 3.02
C ARG A 98 0.14 0.36 4.10
N LEU A 99 0.54 0.47 5.36
CA LEU A 99 -0.39 0.33 6.47
C LEU A 99 -0.87 1.71 6.90
N VAL A 100 -2.17 1.81 7.17
CA VAL A 100 -2.78 2.97 7.80
C VAL A 100 -3.42 2.55 9.11
N THR A 101 -3.40 3.45 10.07
CA THR A 101 -4.20 3.33 11.30
C THR A 101 -5.51 4.12 11.13
N ARG A 102 -6.43 3.99 12.08
CA ARG A 102 -7.57 4.91 12.18
C ARG A 102 -7.14 6.37 12.45
N GLY A 103 -5.95 6.56 13.04
CA GLY A 103 -5.33 7.86 13.29
C GLY A 103 -4.54 8.39 12.09
N PRO A 104 -3.67 9.40 12.28
CA PRO A 104 -2.89 10.00 11.19
C PRO A 104 -1.68 9.16 10.77
N ARG A 105 -1.40 8.03 11.44
CA ARG A 105 -0.18 7.25 11.22
C ARG A 105 -0.30 6.41 9.96
N VAL A 106 0.76 6.49 9.15
CA VAL A 106 0.96 5.72 7.92
C VAL A 106 2.34 5.07 8.03
N TYR A 107 2.42 3.79 7.66
CA TYR A 107 3.65 3.03 7.61
C TYR A 107 3.89 2.57 6.17
N ASP A 108 5.03 2.98 5.62
CA ASP A 108 5.46 2.51 4.32
C ASP A 108 6.00 1.08 4.41
N ALA A 109 5.93 0.35 3.29
CA ALA A 109 6.47 -1.00 3.24
C ALA A 109 7.99 -0.98 3.51
N PHE A 110 8.42 -1.82 4.44
CA PHE A 110 9.82 -2.06 4.74
C PHE A 110 10.55 -2.67 3.53
N THR A 111 9.83 -3.49 2.76
CA THR A 111 10.32 -4.10 1.51
C THR A 111 9.63 -3.49 0.30
N SER A 112 10.41 -3.10 -0.71
CA SER A 112 9.87 -2.63 -2.00
C SER A 112 9.50 -3.80 -2.90
N GLN A 113 8.34 -4.41 -2.65
CA GLN A 113 7.85 -5.54 -3.44
C GLN A 113 6.42 -5.28 -3.95
N SER A 114 6.08 -5.95 -5.04
CA SER A 114 4.75 -5.92 -5.65
C SER A 114 4.21 -7.32 -5.78
N VAL A 115 2.91 -7.50 -5.48
CA VAL A 115 2.18 -8.72 -5.79
C VAL A 115 1.52 -8.57 -7.16
N ARG A 116 1.63 -9.60 -7.99
CA ARG A 116 1.04 -9.60 -9.33
C ARG A 116 0.60 -10.99 -9.72
N ALA A 117 -0.38 -11.12 -10.61
CA ALA A 117 -0.79 -12.39 -11.14
C ALA A 117 -1.10 -12.27 -12.64
N ALA A 118 -0.50 -13.14 -13.44
CA ALA A 118 -0.84 -13.29 -14.85
C ALA A 118 -2.21 -13.97 -14.99
N PRO A 119 -2.97 -13.72 -16.09
CA PRO A 119 -4.27 -14.33 -16.33
C PRO A 119 -4.24 -15.85 -16.14
N GLY A 120 -5.18 -16.38 -15.35
CA GLY A 120 -5.26 -17.81 -15.03
C GLY A 120 -4.32 -18.29 -13.93
N PHE A 121 -3.63 -17.37 -13.24
CA PHE A 121 -2.74 -17.69 -12.13
C PHE A 121 -3.09 -16.92 -10.86
N ALA A 122 -2.61 -17.44 -9.74
CA ALA A 122 -2.50 -16.74 -8.48
C ALA A 122 -1.02 -16.69 -8.05
N GLU A 123 -0.63 -15.58 -7.46
CA GLU A 123 0.71 -15.37 -6.90
C GLU A 123 0.59 -14.88 -5.47
N ARG A 124 1.41 -15.45 -4.59
CA ARG A 124 1.51 -15.06 -3.20
C ARG A 124 2.85 -14.40 -2.91
N LEU A 125 2.81 -13.38 -2.06
CA LEU A 125 3.99 -12.66 -1.55
C LEU A 125 3.72 -12.13 -0.13
N ASP A 126 4.76 -12.05 0.69
CA ASP A 126 4.71 -11.35 1.98
C ASP A 126 5.07 -9.87 1.84
N TYR A 127 4.22 -8.97 2.35
CA TYR A 127 4.54 -7.57 2.57
C TYR A 127 5.04 -7.38 4.01
N VAL A 128 6.13 -6.65 4.18
CA VAL A 128 6.71 -6.38 5.51
C VAL A 128 6.59 -4.90 5.83
N PHE A 129 6.18 -4.60 7.06
CA PHE A 129 6.11 -3.24 7.60
C PHE A 129 6.76 -3.21 8.97
N GLU A 130 7.52 -2.17 9.26
CA GLU A 130 7.96 -1.86 10.62
C GLU A 130 6.98 -0.85 11.22
N VAL A 131 6.40 -1.21 12.37
CA VAL A 131 5.37 -0.40 13.03
C VAL A 131 5.76 -0.08 14.48
N ASP A 132 5.21 1.02 14.98
CA ASP A 132 5.24 1.32 16.42
C ASP A 132 4.28 0.36 17.14
N PRO A 133 4.77 -0.49 18.05
CA PRO A 133 3.94 -1.48 18.75
C PRO A 133 2.81 -0.80 19.52
N THR A 134 2.97 0.45 19.97
CA THR A 134 1.94 1.19 20.71
C THR A 134 0.77 1.67 19.85
N ALA A 135 0.86 1.56 18.51
CA ALA A 135 -0.19 1.97 17.58
C ALA A 135 -0.50 0.91 16.53
N VAL A 136 -0.56 -0.36 16.96
CA VAL A 136 -0.95 -1.48 16.10
C VAL A 136 -2.48 -1.65 15.99
N GLU A 137 -3.24 -0.86 16.74
CA GLU A 137 -4.71 -0.88 16.70
C GLU A 137 -5.25 -0.37 15.36
N ASP A 138 -6.29 -1.05 14.87
CA ASP A 138 -7.02 -0.74 13.64
C ASP A 138 -6.10 -0.65 12.40
N LEU A 139 -5.01 -1.41 12.39
CA LEU A 139 -4.11 -1.48 11.24
C LEU A 139 -4.87 -2.03 10.03
N THR A 140 -4.74 -1.29 8.93
CA THR A 140 -5.41 -1.57 7.67
C THR A 140 -4.38 -1.53 6.56
N LEU A 141 -4.29 -2.61 5.79
CA LEU A 141 -3.48 -2.66 4.59
C LEU A 141 -4.19 -1.95 3.45
N GLU A 142 -3.52 -0.99 2.83
CA GLU A 142 -3.95 -0.41 1.56
C GLU A 142 -3.05 -0.88 0.43
N LEU A 143 -3.65 -1.35 -0.66
CA LEU A 143 -2.97 -1.76 -1.89
C LEU A 143 -3.55 -1.00 -3.08
N TRP A 144 -2.68 -0.54 -3.98
CA TRP A 144 -3.12 0.12 -5.20
C TRP A 144 -2.17 -0.13 -6.38
N ARG A 145 -2.71 0.08 -7.59
CA ARG A 145 -1.95 0.02 -8.83
C ARG A 145 -1.16 1.31 -9.00
N VAL A 146 0.08 1.21 -9.47
CA VAL A 146 0.84 2.39 -9.91
C VAL A 146 0.46 2.66 -11.36
N GLU A 147 -0.57 3.48 -11.59
CA GLU A 147 -0.94 3.92 -12.93
C GLU A 147 -0.68 5.43 -13.06
N ILE A 148 0.12 5.82 -14.05
CA ILE A 148 0.54 7.22 -14.27
C ILE A 148 -0.55 8.03 -15.00
N ILE A 149 -1.51 7.36 -15.66
CA ILE A 149 -2.35 7.98 -16.70
C ILE A 149 -3.87 7.79 -16.47
N SER A 150 -4.31 6.88 -15.59
CA SER A 150 -5.75 6.68 -15.34
C SER A 150 -6.23 7.52 -14.15
N GLY A 151 -7.29 8.31 -14.37
CA GLY A 151 -7.89 9.17 -13.35
C GLY A 151 -8.70 8.43 -12.27
N TYR A 152 -8.85 7.11 -12.39
CA TYR A 152 -9.60 6.28 -11.44
C TYR A 152 -8.74 5.10 -11.02
N GLN A 153 -8.34 5.09 -9.74
CA GLN A 153 -7.57 3.99 -9.16
C GLN A 153 -8.35 3.43 -7.97
N ALA A 154 -8.85 2.21 -8.11
CA ALA A 154 -9.40 1.48 -6.97
C ALA A 154 -8.27 1.18 -5.98
N ARG A 155 -8.54 1.45 -4.69
CA ARG A 155 -7.65 1.09 -3.59
C ARG A 155 -8.28 -0.04 -2.79
N VAL A 156 -7.59 -1.16 -2.71
CA VAL A 156 -8.01 -2.26 -1.86
C VAL A 156 -7.63 -1.91 -0.42
N GLN A 157 -8.57 -2.01 0.50
CA GLN A 157 -8.39 -1.66 1.91
C GLN A 157 -8.82 -2.82 2.79
N VAL A 158 -7.87 -3.48 3.46
CA VAL A 158 -8.13 -4.69 4.27
C VAL A 158 -7.74 -4.45 5.71
N HIS A 159 -8.72 -4.52 6.61
CA HIS A 159 -8.47 -4.45 8.05
C HIS A 159 -7.76 -5.74 8.51
N LEU A 160 -6.63 -5.60 9.22
CA LEU A 160 -5.76 -6.73 9.59
C LEU A 160 -6.29 -7.55 10.79
N GLY A 161 -7.41 -7.15 11.37
CA GLY A 161 -8.03 -7.83 12.51
C GLY A 161 -7.41 -7.49 13.86
N ILE A 162 -6.45 -6.55 13.90
CA ILE A 162 -5.90 -5.99 15.12
C ILE A 162 -6.82 -4.85 15.56
N THR A 163 -7.47 -5.01 16.71
CA THR A 163 -8.46 -4.09 17.29
C THR A 163 -8.00 -3.65 18.67
N ALA A 164 -8.61 -2.61 19.23
CA ALA A 164 -8.32 -2.18 20.60
C ALA A 164 -8.42 -3.33 21.63
N ASP A 165 -9.38 -4.24 21.44
CA ASP A 165 -9.63 -5.35 22.37
C ASP A 165 -8.53 -6.42 22.35
N ASN A 166 -7.78 -6.55 21.25
CA ASN A 166 -6.75 -7.59 21.08
C ASN A 166 -5.33 -7.06 20.83
N ALA A 167 -5.13 -5.74 20.72
CA ALA A 167 -3.83 -5.16 20.39
C ALA A 167 -2.75 -5.44 21.44
N ALA A 168 -3.10 -5.55 22.72
CA ALA A 168 -2.18 -6.00 23.75
C ALA A 168 -1.63 -7.40 23.47
N GLN A 169 -2.48 -8.34 23.07
CA GLN A 169 -2.09 -9.71 22.74
C GLN A 169 -1.16 -9.75 21.52
N TRP A 170 -1.44 -8.91 20.50
CA TRP A 170 -0.56 -8.79 19.33
C TRP A 170 0.82 -8.23 19.69
N ARG A 171 0.89 -7.20 20.56
CA ARG A 171 2.17 -6.66 21.05
C ARG A 171 2.97 -7.71 21.81
N GLU A 172 2.33 -8.42 22.73
CA GLU A 172 2.98 -9.48 23.51
C GLU A 172 3.44 -10.63 22.61
N ALA A 173 2.64 -11.01 21.61
CA ALA A 173 3.01 -12.05 20.65
C ALA A 173 4.19 -11.67 19.75
N ALA A 174 4.40 -10.37 19.50
CA ALA A 174 5.53 -9.88 18.72
C ALA A 174 6.85 -9.91 19.52
N ALA A 175 6.80 -9.65 20.82
CA ALA A 175 7.98 -9.43 21.66
C ALA A 175 8.94 -10.62 21.64
N GLY A 176 10.17 -10.40 21.15
CA GLY A 176 11.22 -11.42 21.08
C GLY A 176 10.96 -12.54 20.07
N ARG A 177 9.88 -12.43 19.28
CA ARG A 177 9.49 -13.45 18.31
C ARG A 177 10.19 -13.23 16.97
N ARG A 178 10.60 -14.34 16.36
CA ARG A 178 11.04 -14.38 14.97
C ARG A 178 9.84 -14.52 14.04
N VAL A 179 9.83 -13.73 12.98
CA VAL A 179 8.86 -13.83 11.89
C VAL A 179 9.61 -14.12 10.59
N GLU A 180 9.37 -15.30 10.05
CA GLU A 180 9.93 -15.75 8.77
C GLU A 180 9.23 -15.01 7.62
N ILE A 181 9.93 -14.63 6.58
CA ILE A 181 9.33 -14.10 5.35
C ILE A 181 9.64 -14.97 4.16
N ASP A 182 8.63 -15.15 3.32
CA ASP A 182 8.83 -15.70 1.99
C ASP A 182 8.85 -14.56 0.96
N THR A 183 10.04 -14.27 0.47
CA THR A 183 10.26 -13.29 -0.60
C THR A 183 10.27 -13.94 -1.98
N ASN A 184 10.22 -15.28 -2.04
CA ASN A 184 10.03 -15.99 -3.29
C ASN A 184 8.54 -15.99 -3.61
N ARG A 185 8.20 -15.50 -4.80
CA ARG A 185 6.82 -15.53 -5.27
C ARG A 185 6.40 -16.98 -5.48
N THR A 186 5.34 -17.38 -4.79
CA THR A 186 4.71 -18.69 -5.03
C THR A 186 3.60 -18.51 -6.05
N THR A 187 3.75 -19.11 -7.23
CA THR A 187 2.75 -19.04 -8.30
C THR A 187 2.01 -20.37 -8.42
N ARG A 188 0.69 -20.32 -8.59
CA ARG A 188 -0.16 -21.50 -8.88
C ARG A 188 -1.17 -21.19 -9.97
N ALA A 189 -1.54 -22.19 -10.75
CA ALA A 189 -2.63 -22.07 -11.72
C ALA A 189 -3.99 -21.99 -11.01
N LEU A 190 -4.93 -21.25 -11.62
CA LEU A 190 -6.36 -21.28 -11.28
C LEU A 190 -7.00 -22.40 -12.10
N GLY A 191 -7.72 -23.30 -11.43
CA GLY A 191 -8.39 -24.45 -12.04
C GLY A 191 -9.74 -24.12 -12.66
#